data_AF-A0A3S0H5E1-F1
#
_entry.id   AF-A0A3S0H5E1-F1
#
_cell.length_a   1.000
_cell.length_b   1.000
_cell.length_c   1.000
_cell.angle_alpha   90.00
_cell.angle_beta   90.00
_cell.angle_gamma   90.00
#
_symmetry.space_group_name_H-M   'P 1'
#
loop_
_entity.id
_entity.type
_entity.pdbx_description
1 polymer ?
#
loop_
_entity_poly.entity_id
_entity_poly.type
_entity_poly.pdbx_seq_one_letter_code
_entity_poly.pdbx_strand_id
1 'polypeptide(L)'
;MDPAASFGLRVAPAACLPMRLLALPALLLTLLTTAPARAQTAPRPVLSGRVVNSARQPLAGVSVLVQGSTLGTSTNSDGLFLLENLPAGPHTLRFDLSGFVITDVAVTDTTRQPLQVRLVSTRPPVRSRPRRN
;
A
#
# COMPACT_ATOMS: atom_id res chain seq x y z
N MET A 1 -64.04 49.88 -50.16
CA MET A 1 -63.05 50.69 -50.88
C MET A 1 -61.88 50.90 -49.92
N ASP A 2 -60.89 50.02 -50.03
CA ASP A 2 -59.64 49.86 -49.25
C ASP A 2 -58.78 51.16 -49.24
N PRO A 3 -57.62 51.32 -48.53
CA PRO A 3 -56.70 50.27 -48.05
C PRO A 3 -55.81 50.54 -46.79
N ALA A 4 -55.07 49.50 -46.40
CA ALA A 4 -53.66 49.43 -45.95
C ALA A 4 -53.02 50.45 -44.96
N ALA A 5 -52.37 49.92 -43.90
CA ALA A 5 -50.97 50.17 -43.51
C ALA A 5 -50.71 49.57 -42.09
N SER A 6 -50.15 48.37 -41.97
CA SER A 6 -48.70 48.08 -41.91
C SER A 6 -48.00 48.63 -40.66
N PHE A 7 -47.84 47.74 -39.67
CA PHE A 7 -47.03 47.90 -38.45
C PHE A 7 -45.53 47.95 -38.80
N GLY A 8 -44.91 49.10 -38.60
CA GLY A 8 -43.46 49.29 -38.78
C GLY A 8 -42.69 49.04 -37.48
N LEU A 9 -41.97 47.93 -37.41
CA LEU A 9 -41.06 47.57 -36.34
C LEU A 9 -39.82 48.49 -36.38
N ARG A 10 -39.61 49.33 -35.36
CA ARG A 10 -38.33 50.03 -35.15
C ARG A 10 -37.50 49.27 -34.12
N VAL A 11 -36.67 48.34 -34.60
CA VAL A 11 -35.57 47.78 -33.83
C VAL A 11 -34.43 48.80 -33.85
N ALA A 12 -33.96 49.20 -32.67
CA ALA A 12 -32.85 50.12 -32.49
C ALA A 12 -31.50 49.48 -32.87
N PRO A 13 -30.48 50.27 -33.27
CA PRO A 13 -29.13 49.76 -33.45
C PRO A 13 -28.41 49.71 -32.10
N ALA A 14 -28.21 48.53 -31.55
CA ALA A 14 -27.32 48.35 -30.39
C ALA A 14 -25.87 48.32 -30.89
N ALA A 15 -25.19 49.43 -30.62
CA ALA A 15 -23.81 49.70 -30.97
C ALA A 15 -22.84 48.64 -30.43
N CYS A 16 -22.00 48.16 -31.35
CA CYS A 16 -20.54 47.99 -31.22
C CYS A 16 -19.97 48.16 -29.79
N LEU A 17 -19.97 47.09 -28.99
CA LEU A 17 -19.15 47.02 -27.77
C LEU A 17 -17.81 46.33 -28.13
N PRO A 18 -16.65 46.89 -27.73
CA PRO A 18 -15.37 46.49 -28.29
C PRO A 18 -14.94 45.13 -27.76
N MET A 19 -14.74 44.21 -28.70
CA MET A 19 -14.20 42.86 -28.60
C MET A 19 -12.70 42.87 -28.20
N ARG A 20 -12.31 43.64 -27.18
CA ARG A 20 -10.94 43.69 -26.64
C ARG A 20 -10.87 43.72 -25.11
N LEU A 21 -11.99 43.86 -24.41
CA LEU A 21 -12.02 43.96 -22.93
C LEU A 21 -12.63 42.72 -22.24
N LEU A 22 -12.67 41.56 -22.93
CA LEU A 22 -13.15 40.29 -22.38
C LEU A 22 -12.11 39.16 -22.41
N ALA A 23 -10.84 39.47 -22.74
CA ALA A 23 -9.78 38.45 -22.83
C ALA A 23 -9.03 38.23 -21.51
N LEU A 24 -9.13 39.16 -20.55
CA LEU A 24 -8.40 39.13 -19.27
C LEU A 24 -9.01 38.23 -18.17
N PRO A 25 -10.35 38.15 -17.96
CA PRO A 25 -10.89 37.29 -16.91
C PRO A 25 -10.89 35.80 -17.30
N ALA A 26 -10.89 35.50 -18.61
CA ALA A 26 -10.85 34.14 -19.12
C ALA A 26 -9.47 33.47 -18.96
N LEU A 27 -8.39 34.27 -18.95
CA LEU A 27 -7.01 33.79 -18.78
C LEU A 27 -6.67 33.48 -17.31
N LEU A 28 -7.35 34.13 -16.36
CA LEU A 28 -7.14 33.89 -14.92
C LEU A 28 -7.90 32.64 -14.41
N LEU A 29 -8.97 32.25 -15.11
CA LEU A 29 -9.80 31.09 -14.72
C LEU A 29 -9.20 29.73 -15.17
N THR A 30 -8.36 29.70 -16.21
CA THR A 30 -7.68 28.48 -16.68
C THR A 30 -6.46 28.11 -15.86
N LEU A 31 -5.92 29.01 -15.04
CA LEU A 31 -4.75 28.75 -14.19
C LEU A 31 -5.08 28.04 -12.87
N LEU A 32 -6.38 27.90 -12.52
CA LEU A 32 -6.83 27.26 -11.28
C LEU A 32 -7.09 25.74 -11.40
N THR A 33 -6.95 25.15 -12.59
CA THR A 33 -7.29 23.73 -12.84
C THR A 33 -6.09 22.80 -12.95
N THR A 34 -4.86 23.27 -12.72
CA THR A 34 -3.68 22.40 -12.59
C THR A 34 -3.70 21.67 -11.24
N ALA A 35 -4.63 20.72 -11.10
CA ALA A 35 -4.61 19.78 -10.01
C ALA A 35 -3.33 18.92 -10.14
N PRO A 36 -2.50 18.80 -9.08
CA PRO A 36 -1.38 17.87 -9.12
C PRO A 36 -1.97 16.47 -9.30
N ALA A 37 -1.65 15.84 -10.44
CA ALA A 37 -1.88 14.43 -10.64
C ALA A 37 -1.13 13.71 -9.51
N ARG A 38 -1.86 13.30 -8.47
CA ARG A 38 -1.31 12.43 -7.44
C ARG A 38 -0.99 11.12 -8.16
N ALA A 39 0.27 10.93 -8.53
CA ALA A 39 0.84 9.62 -8.76
C ALA A 39 0.77 8.92 -7.40
N GLN A 40 -0.40 8.35 -7.10
CA GLN A 40 -0.61 7.58 -5.88
C GLN A 40 0.15 6.29 -6.13
N THR A 41 1.43 6.28 -5.78
CA THR A 41 2.19 5.05 -5.60
C THR A 41 1.40 4.26 -4.58
N ALA A 42 0.57 3.32 -5.04
CA ALA A 42 -0.09 2.39 -4.16
C ALA A 42 1.02 1.76 -3.32
N PRO A 43 0.94 1.83 -1.97
CA PRO A 43 1.93 1.18 -1.12
C PRO A 43 1.97 -0.28 -1.54
N ARG A 44 3.11 -0.73 -2.06
CA ARG A 44 3.30 -2.16 -2.30
C ARG A 44 3.15 -2.83 -0.93
N PRO A 45 2.32 -3.87 -0.78
CA PRO A 45 2.17 -4.52 0.51
C PRO A 45 3.54 -5.01 0.97
N VAL A 46 3.98 -4.50 2.12
CA VAL A 46 5.21 -4.93 2.79
C VAL A 46 4.79 -5.68 4.03
N LEU A 47 5.11 -6.97 4.06
CA LEU A 47 4.89 -7.78 5.25
C LEU A 47 6.16 -7.75 6.08
N SER A 48 6.07 -7.12 7.24
CA SER A 48 7.16 -7.09 8.22
C SER A 48 6.80 -7.92 9.43
N GLY A 49 7.82 -8.41 10.13
CA GLY A 49 7.58 -9.20 11.32
C GLY A 49 8.84 -9.53 12.09
N ARG A 50 8.65 -10.26 13.18
CA ARG A 50 9.75 -10.72 14.04
C ARG A 50 9.62 -12.20 14.34
N VAL A 51 10.73 -12.92 14.21
CA VAL A 51 10.85 -14.33 14.55
C VAL A 51 11.61 -14.49 15.87
N VAL A 52 10.99 -15.21 16.80
CA VAL A 52 11.57 -15.49 18.13
C VAL A 52 11.49 -16.96 18.49
N ASN A 53 12.35 -17.42 19.39
CA ASN A 53 12.32 -18.78 19.91
C ASN A 53 11.36 -18.93 21.11
N SER A 54 11.32 -20.14 21.69
CA SER A 54 10.52 -20.43 22.88
C SER A 54 10.83 -19.57 24.10
N ALA A 55 12.06 -19.06 24.21
CA ALA A 55 12.55 -18.19 25.28
C ALA A 55 12.45 -16.68 24.94
N ARG A 56 11.73 -16.32 23.87
CA ARG A 56 11.60 -14.93 23.35
C ARG A 56 12.90 -14.30 22.87
N GLN A 57 13.92 -15.09 22.57
CA GLN A 57 15.15 -14.60 21.96
C GLN A 57 14.94 -14.47 20.44
N PRO A 58 15.45 -13.40 19.82
CA PRO A 58 15.39 -13.23 18.37
C PRO A 58 16.17 -14.33 17.64
N LEU A 59 15.66 -14.75 16.49
CA LEU A 59 16.31 -15.75 15.65
C LEU A 59 16.73 -15.12 14.33
N ALA A 60 18.05 -15.11 14.08
CA ALA A 60 18.64 -14.65 12.83
C ALA A 60 18.82 -15.80 11.84
N GLY A 61 18.79 -15.49 10.54
CA GLY A 61 19.03 -16.48 9.48
C GLY A 61 17.87 -17.44 9.21
N VAL A 62 16.70 -17.24 9.83
CA VAL A 62 15.46 -17.95 9.48
C VAL A 62 15.10 -17.60 8.04
N SER A 63 14.94 -18.63 7.20
CA SER A 63 14.43 -18.51 5.84
C SER A 63 12.91 -18.38 5.89
N VAL A 64 12.39 -17.33 5.25
CA VAL A 64 10.96 -17.03 5.15
C VAL A 64 10.59 -17.11 3.68
N LEU A 65 9.84 -18.15 3.29
CA LEU A 65 9.37 -18.32 1.91
C LEU A 65 7.85 -18.19 1.82
N VAL A 66 7.37 -17.59 0.73
CA VAL A 66 5.95 -17.63 0.37
C VAL A 66 5.69 -18.92 -0.40
N GLN A 67 4.81 -19.77 0.11
CA GLN A 67 4.42 -21.00 -0.57
C GLN A 67 3.80 -20.71 -1.93
N GLY A 68 4.24 -21.42 -2.97
CA GLY A 68 3.78 -21.22 -4.35
C GLY A 68 4.38 -20.00 -5.06
N SER A 69 5.35 -19.31 -4.45
CA SER A 69 6.07 -18.19 -5.05
C SER A 69 7.58 -18.35 -4.89
N THR A 70 8.36 -17.58 -5.64
CA THR A 70 9.82 -17.44 -5.48
C THR A 70 10.18 -16.31 -4.51
N LEU A 71 9.19 -15.59 -3.98
CA LEU A 71 9.39 -14.57 -2.98
C LEU A 71 9.83 -15.19 -1.65
N GLY A 72 10.92 -14.68 -1.12
CA GLY A 72 11.41 -15.03 0.19
C GLY A 72 12.39 -14.01 0.72
N THR A 73 12.64 -14.07 2.02
CA THR A 73 13.59 -13.22 2.73
C THR A 73 14.25 -14.03 3.86
N SER A 74 15.27 -13.46 4.48
CA SER A 74 15.86 -14.02 5.69
C SER A 74 15.72 -13.03 6.84
N THR A 75 15.65 -13.55 8.07
CA THR A 75 15.64 -12.71 9.27
C THR A 75 17.03 -12.18 9.59
N ASN A 76 17.10 -10.93 10.05
CA ASN A 76 18.34 -10.28 10.48
C ASN A 76 18.74 -10.66 11.93
N SER A 77 19.81 -10.06 12.46
CA SER A 77 20.31 -10.28 13.84
C SER A 77 19.27 -10.05 14.94
N ASP A 78 18.32 -9.14 14.71
CA ASP A 78 17.25 -8.80 15.65
C ASP A 78 16.02 -9.71 15.50
N GLY A 79 16.09 -10.68 14.59
CA GLY A 79 15.02 -11.58 14.20
C GLY A 79 13.95 -10.92 13.35
N LEU A 80 14.21 -9.73 12.83
CA LEU A 80 13.26 -8.99 11.98
C LEU A 80 13.35 -9.50 10.54
N PHE A 81 12.21 -9.62 9.89
CA PHE A 81 12.12 -9.86 8.45
C PHE A 81 11.25 -8.80 7.80
N LEU A 82 11.55 -8.54 6.53
CA LEU A 82 10.81 -7.65 5.66
C LEU A 82 10.64 -8.34 4.32
N LEU A 83 9.39 -8.52 3.91
CA LEU A 83 9.02 -9.16 2.67
C LEU A 83 8.24 -8.16 1.81
N GLU A 84 8.88 -7.69 0.77
CA GLU A 84 8.34 -6.70 -0.15
C GLU A 84 7.64 -7.36 -1.34
N ASN A 85 6.82 -6.57 -2.05
CA ASN A 85 6.13 -7.00 -3.27
C ASN A 85 5.21 -8.22 -3.07
N LEU A 86 4.67 -8.43 -1.88
CA LEU A 86 3.73 -9.51 -1.64
C LEU A 86 2.37 -9.13 -2.27
N PRO A 87 1.80 -9.95 -3.15
CA PRO A 87 0.46 -9.68 -3.71
C PRO A 87 -0.58 -9.55 -2.59
N ALA A 88 -1.63 -8.77 -2.79
CA ALA A 88 -2.74 -8.74 -1.84
C ALA A 88 -3.48 -10.08 -1.85
N GLY A 89 -3.85 -10.57 -0.66
CA GLY A 89 -4.61 -11.81 -0.51
C GLY A 89 -4.01 -12.76 0.54
N PRO A 90 -4.64 -13.94 0.71
CA PRO A 90 -4.15 -14.97 1.62
C PRO A 90 -2.87 -15.63 1.07
N HIS A 91 -1.83 -15.67 1.90
CA HIS A 91 -0.57 -16.35 1.60
C HIS A 91 -0.18 -17.27 2.76
N THR A 92 0.52 -18.35 2.46
CA THR A 92 1.15 -19.19 3.49
C THR A 92 2.64 -18.93 3.49
N LEU A 93 3.15 -18.44 4.61
CA LEU A 93 4.58 -18.27 4.83
C LEU A 93 5.15 -19.50 5.50
N ARG A 94 6.22 -20.05 4.93
CA ARG A 94 7.02 -21.12 5.51
C ARG A 94 8.26 -20.55 6.13
N PHE A 95 8.43 -20.81 7.43
CA PHE A 95 9.60 -20.44 8.20
C PHE A 95 10.46 -21.67 8.43
N ASP A 96 11.72 -21.63 7.98
CA ASP A 96 12.67 -22.73 8.07
C ASP A 96 14.01 -22.24 8.64
N LEU A 97 14.52 -22.95 9.63
CA LEU A 97 15.82 -22.72 10.24
C LEU A 97 16.37 -24.06 10.73
N SER A 98 17.64 -24.34 10.42
CA SER A 98 18.29 -25.57 10.84
C SER A 98 18.23 -25.75 12.36
N GLY A 99 17.73 -26.90 12.82
CA GLY A 99 17.55 -27.17 14.25
C GLY A 99 16.22 -26.66 14.84
N PHE A 100 15.32 -26.12 14.02
CA PHE A 100 13.96 -25.72 14.40
C PHE A 100 12.92 -26.48 13.59
N VAL A 101 11.69 -26.52 14.12
CA VAL A 101 10.56 -27.15 13.44
C VAL A 101 10.08 -26.16 12.37
N ILE A 102 10.00 -26.65 11.12
CA ILE A 102 9.42 -25.88 10.02
C ILE A 102 7.99 -25.50 10.40
N THR A 103 7.69 -24.21 10.32
CA THR A 103 6.39 -23.67 10.73
C THR A 103 5.76 -22.94 9.55
N ASP A 104 4.56 -23.36 9.17
CA ASP A 104 3.75 -22.69 8.15
C ASP A 104 2.73 -21.77 8.84
N VAL A 105 2.66 -20.51 8.41
CA VAL A 105 1.75 -19.49 8.95
C VAL A 105 0.93 -18.91 7.82
N ALA A 106 -0.40 -19.03 7.91
CA ALA A 106 -1.31 -18.36 7.00
C ALA A 106 -1.43 -16.87 7.36
N VAL A 107 -1.20 -16.00 6.37
CA VAL A 107 -1.29 -14.55 6.48
C VAL A 107 -2.38 -14.08 5.52
N THR A 108 -3.49 -13.60 6.07
CA THR A 108 -4.66 -13.10 5.30
C THR A 108 -4.69 -11.60 5.13
N ASP A 109 -4.00 -10.85 6.01
CA ASP A 109 -3.93 -9.38 5.98
C ASP A 109 -2.46 -8.95 5.94
N THR A 110 -2.01 -8.52 4.75
CA THR A 110 -0.63 -8.08 4.50
C THR A 110 -0.47 -6.56 4.57
N THR A 111 -1.56 -5.84 4.86
CA THR A 111 -1.62 -4.37 4.79
C THR A 111 -1.74 -3.70 6.15
N ARG A 112 -2.11 -4.42 7.22
CA ARG A 112 -2.45 -3.75 8.49
C ARG A 112 -1.48 -3.89 9.65
N GLN A 113 -0.67 -4.94 9.79
CA GLN A 113 0.11 -5.14 11.02
C GLN A 113 1.42 -5.91 10.84
N PRO A 114 2.45 -5.63 11.67
CA PRO A 114 3.65 -6.46 11.74
C PRO A 114 3.32 -7.82 12.36
N LEU A 115 3.68 -8.91 11.68
CA LEU A 115 3.43 -10.28 12.12
C LEU A 115 4.50 -10.75 13.11
N GLN A 116 4.13 -11.19 14.31
CA GLN A 116 5.07 -11.86 15.22
C GLN A 116 4.93 -13.37 15.09
N VAL A 117 6.02 -14.05 14.76
CA VAL A 117 6.07 -15.51 14.58
C VAL A 117 7.02 -16.13 15.60
N ARG A 118 6.60 -17.24 16.21
CA ARG A 118 7.42 -17.96 17.20
C ARG A 118 7.79 -19.34 16.65
N LEU A 119 9.07 -19.63 16.60
CA LEU A 119 9.59 -20.94 16.21
C LEU A 119 9.91 -21.80 17.43
N VAL A 120 9.63 -23.09 17.29
CA VAL A 120 9.93 -24.11 18.30
C VAL A 120 11.15 -24.90 17.85
N SER A 121 12.15 -25.03 18.71
CA SER A 121 13.35 -25.84 18.46
C SER A 121 12.97 -27.33 18.33
N THR A 122 13.58 -28.06 17.40
CA THR A 122 13.39 -29.51 17.27
C THR A 122 14.04 -30.28 18.42
N ARG A 123 15.04 -29.69 19.09
CA ARG A 123 15.57 -30.25 20.33
C ARG A 123 14.60 -30.00 21.49
N PRO A 124 14.18 -31.04 22.24
CA PRO A 124 13.42 -30.84 23.47
C PRO A 124 14.23 -29.98 24.47
N PRO A 125 13.58 -29.12 25.27
CA PRO A 125 14.27 -28.32 26.26
C PRO A 125 15.04 -29.25 27.21
N VAL A 126 16.37 -29.10 27.24
CA VAL A 126 17.23 -29.82 28.17
C VAL A 126 16.83 -29.36 29.57
N ARG A 127 15.99 -30.14 30.27
CA ARG A 127 15.82 -29.98 31.71
C ARG A 127 17.19 -30.21 32.31
N SER A 128 17.87 -29.13 32.69
CA SER A 128 19.03 -29.19 33.56
C SER A 128 18.60 -29.92 34.82
N ARG A 129 18.92 -31.22 34.93
CA ARG A 129 18.72 -31.95 36.18
C ARG A 129 19.51 -31.18 37.24
N PRO A 130 18.89 -30.75 38.34
CA PRO A 130 19.65 -30.14 39.42
C PRO A 130 20.69 -31.16 39.86
N ARG A 131 21.97 -30.78 39.77
CA ARG A 131 23.09 -31.58 40.24
C ARG A 131 22.94 -31.66 41.76
N ARG A 132 22.34 -32.75 42.24
CA ARG A 132 22.21 -33.06 43.66
C ARG A 132 23.63 -33.20 44.22
N ASN A 133 24.03 -32.26 45.07
CA ASN A 133 25.21 -32.38 45.93
C ASN A 133 24.84 -33.18 47.18
#